data_AF-A0A2E4P6B9-F1
#
_entry.id   AF-A0A2E4P6B9-F1
#
_cell.length_a   1.000
_cell.length_b   1.000
_cell.length_c   1.000
_cell.angle_alpha   90.00
_cell.angle_beta   90.00
_cell.angle_gamma   90.00
#
_symmetry.space_group_name_H-M   'P 1'
#
loop_
_entity.id
_entity.type
_entity.pdbx_description
1 polymer ?
#
loop_
_entity_poly.entity_id
_entity_poly.type
_entity_poly.pdbx_seq_one_letter_code
_entity_poly.pdbx_strand_id
1 'polypeptide(L)'
;MQTSTPIIDLHVHSTLKPYGNSFYGTDIRSSTESSCLWFVDYRDRRDVVVEGLFGICRYRQSDFRTLTDAQVKIAFVSLYPIEKQFFYIRNKKLKPLEVIIAEFASMFGKKRIHFIRDSKYNYFNDLCNEYTYLCALNRVLTEFRKYELLKDFNHLKSDANLIVIPSIEGCHAFCDGGDPTDEKQWGRMEENVATVKSWESPPLFVTFAHHFYNGLCTHARSLFDMSGKLLDQEYGMRDKGFTPIDKEEPINERGHKMISLLLSRANGRRILIDVKHMSLEARKEYYKKIETEYTDDIPPVVCSHGAVAYNNEEINMHLDTDVRIIYKTKGIIGIEMDQRILGYNKNRFWKSIKRIFPPTQQGI
;
A
#
# COMPACT_ATOMS: atom_id res chain seq x y z
N MET A 1 17.43 16.74 18.06
CA MET A 1 18.16 15.66 18.77
C MET A 1 18.45 14.59 17.73
N GLN A 2 19.72 14.26 17.49
CA GLN A 2 20.06 13.04 16.76
C GLN A 2 19.73 11.86 17.68
N THR A 3 18.80 10.99 17.27
CA THR A 3 18.62 9.73 17.98
C THR A 3 19.78 8.83 17.57
N SER A 4 20.47 8.23 18.54
CA SER A 4 21.61 7.34 18.30
C SER A 4 21.25 6.06 17.53
N THR A 5 19.95 5.76 17.38
CA THR A 5 19.44 4.54 16.78
C THR A 5 18.87 4.83 15.38
N PRO A 6 19.34 4.15 14.33
CA PRO A 6 18.78 4.28 12.99
C PRO A 6 17.33 3.77 12.94
N ILE A 7 16.45 4.48 12.24
CA ILE A 7 15.05 4.08 12.03
C ILE A 7 14.93 3.31 10.70
N ILE A 8 14.17 2.22 10.73
CA ILE A 8 13.74 1.48 9.55
C ILE A 8 12.23 1.60 9.46
N ASP A 9 11.72 2.14 8.36
CA ASP A 9 10.29 2.18 8.08
C ASP A 9 9.92 1.04 7.13
N LEU A 10 9.01 0.16 7.57
CA LEU A 10 8.62 -1.04 6.83
C LEU A 10 7.53 -0.80 5.78
N HIS A 11 6.92 0.39 5.72
CA HIS A 11 5.89 0.65 4.73
C HIS A 11 5.68 2.14 4.44
N VAL A 12 6.14 2.61 3.28
CA VAL A 12 5.89 3.98 2.82
C VAL A 12 5.48 4.04 1.35
N HIS A 13 4.59 4.97 1.02
CA HIS A 13 4.16 5.26 -0.36
C HIS A 13 4.88 6.47 -0.96
N SER A 14 6.21 6.49 -0.88
CA SER A 14 6.99 7.64 -1.33
C SER A 14 6.99 7.81 -2.86
N THR A 15 6.65 6.78 -3.64
CA THR A 15 6.55 6.84 -5.12
C THR A 15 5.16 7.22 -5.61
N LEU A 16 4.11 6.92 -4.86
CA LEU A 16 2.72 6.93 -5.32
C LEU A 16 2.28 8.26 -5.97
N LYS A 17 2.45 9.38 -5.26
CA LYS A 17 2.10 10.72 -5.77
C LYS A 17 3.13 11.25 -6.78
N PRO A 18 4.45 11.19 -6.53
CA PRO A 18 5.43 11.61 -7.53
C PRO A 18 5.30 10.90 -8.88
N TYR A 19 5.12 9.58 -8.87
CA TYR A 19 4.94 8.79 -10.09
C TYR A 19 3.70 9.24 -10.86
N GLY A 20 2.59 9.51 -10.17
CA GLY A 20 1.41 10.10 -10.83
C GLY A 20 1.69 11.45 -11.50
N ASN A 21 2.46 12.32 -10.82
CA ASN A 21 2.82 13.63 -11.35
C ASN A 21 3.86 13.56 -12.49
N SER A 22 4.63 12.48 -12.63
CA SER A 22 5.60 12.32 -13.73
C SER A 22 4.94 12.23 -15.11
N PHE A 23 3.64 11.90 -15.17
CA PHE A 23 2.83 11.88 -16.41
C PHE A 23 2.72 13.27 -17.07
N TYR A 24 3.05 14.35 -16.36
CA TYR A 24 3.11 15.69 -16.92
C TYR A 24 4.41 15.99 -17.68
N GLY A 25 5.40 15.10 -17.63
CA GLY A 25 6.69 15.27 -18.30
C GLY A 25 7.61 16.27 -17.61
N THR A 26 7.41 16.50 -16.32
CA THR A 26 8.26 17.37 -15.49
C THR A 26 9.57 16.68 -15.14
N ASP A 27 10.61 17.48 -14.86
CA ASP A 27 11.92 16.95 -14.52
C ASP A 27 11.90 16.28 -13.13
N ILE A 28 11.95 14.94 -13.12
CA ILE A 28 11.95 14.14 -11.90
C ILE A 28 13.19 14.39 -11.02
N ARG A 29 14.25 15.03 -11.54
CA ARG A 29 15.45 15.41 -10.78
C ARG A 29 15.30 16.73 -10.05
N SER A 30 14.35 17.56 -10.46
CA SER A 30 14.14 18.86 -9.82
C SER A 30 13.32 18.68 -8.56
N SER A 31 13.92 18.93 -7.41
CA SER A 31 13.29 18.89 -6.09
C SER A 31 12.15 19.90 -5.90
N THR A 32 11.99 20.86 -6.80
CA THR A 32 10.86 21.80 -6.81
C THR A 32 9.65 21.24 -7.58
N GLU A 33 9.82 20.12 -8.30
CA GLU A 33 8.77 19.50 -9.09
C GLU A 33 8.05 18.40 -8.28
N SER A 34 6.72 18.38 -8.36
CA SER A 34 5.88 17.39 -7.69
C SER A 34 6.04 15.96 -8.24
N SER A 35 6.87 15.76 -9.27
CA SER A 35 7.27 14.45 -9.79
C SER A 35 8.59 13.95 -9.22
N CYS A 36 9.29 14.74 -8.39
CA CYS A 36 10.54 14.32 -7.76
C CYS A 36 10.28 13.60 -6.43
N LEU A 37 11.06 12.55 -6.14
CA LEU A 37 11.02 11.79 -4.88
C LEU A 37 11.48 12.63 -3.67
N TRP A 38 12.27 13.68 -3.91
CA TRP A 38 12.79 14.61 -2.89
C TRP A 38 11.93 15.85 -2.68
N PHE A 39 10.87 16.04 -3.48
CA PHE A 39 9.94 17.15 -3.30
C PHE A 39 9.16 17.00 -1.99
N VAL A 40 9.12 18.06 -1.20
CA VAL A 40 8.40 18.09 0.08
C VAL A 40 7.07 18.80 -0.12
N ASP A 41 6.00 18.11 0.23
CA ASP A 41 4.63 18.61 0.14
C ASP A 41 4.07 18.78 1.55
N TYR A 42 4.06 20.02 2.03
CA TYR A 42 3.62 20.33 3.39
C TYR A 42 2.10 20.39 3.48
N ARG A 43 1.56 19.72 4.50
CA ARG A 43 0.15 19.81 4.87
C ARG A 43 -0.28 21.25 5.16
N ASP A 44 -1.35 21.70 4.51
CA ASP A 44 -1.97 23.00 4.78
C ASP A 44 -3.28 22.89 5.59
N ARG A 45 -3.92 24.04 5.88
CA ARG A 45 -5.19 24.07 6.64
C ARG A 45 -6.36 23.46 5.87
N ARG A 46 -6.38 23.57 4.54
CA ARG A 46 -7.44 22.99 3.70
C ARG A 46 -7.32 21.48 3.72
N ASP A 47 -6.10 20.95 3.71
CA ASP A 47 -5.85 19.52 3.81
C ASP A 47 -6.39 18.93 5.11
N VAL A 48 -6.22 19.61 6.25
CA VAL A 48 -6.80 19.19 7.54
C VAL A 48 -8.33 19.06 7.44
N VAL A 49 -8.99 20.00 6.76
CA VAL A 49 -10.45 20.01 6.60
C VAL A 49 -10.88 18.88 5.66
N VAL A 50 -10.21 18.71 4.51
CA VAL A 50 -10.54 17.66 3.53
C VAL A 50 -10.28 16.27 4.09
N GLU A 51 -9.12 16.04 4.71
CA GLU A 51 -8.78 14.79 5.38
C GLU A 51 -9.81 14.45 6.45
N GLY A 52 -10.22 15.45 7.22
CA GLY A 52 -11.23 15.28 8.23
C GLY A 52 -12.63 14.92 7.70
N LEU A 53 -13.07 15.59 6.64
CA LEU A 53 -14.40 15.38 6.07
C LEU A 53 -14.48 14.09 5.24
N PHE A 54 -13.45 13.79 4.47
CA PHE A 54 -13.48 12.74 3.45
C PHE A 54 -12.55 11.56 3.74
N GLY A 55 -11.66 11.67 4.74
CA GLY A 55 -10.63 10.67 5.01
C GLY A 55 -9.49 10.65 3.98
N ILE A 56 -9.35 11.73 3.18
CA ILE A 56 -8.41 11.81 2.04
C ILE A 56 -7.22 12.70 2.40
N CYS A 57 -6.01 12.14 2.43
CA CYS A 57 -4.77 12.89 2.66
C CYS A 57 -4.26 13.49 1.34
N ARG A 58 -4.49 14.79 1.12
CA ARG A 58 -4.08 15.52 -0.09
C ARG A 58 -2.57 15.73 -0.22
N TYR A 59 -1.87 15.94 0.91
CA TYR A 59 -0.42 16.14 1.00
C TYR A 59 0.36 14.81 1.00
N ARG A 60 1.65 14.82 0.67
CA ARG A 60 2.50 13.62 0.78
C ARG A 60 2.67 13.20 2.24
N GLN A 61 2.33 11.96 2.55
CA GLN A 61 2.56 11.36 3.86
C GLN A 61 4.01 10.85 4.02
N SER A 62 4.71 10.64 2.91
CA SER A 62 6.13 10.28 2.88
C SER A 62 6.79 10.82 1.61
N ASP A 63 8.05 11.26 1.75
CA ASP A 63 8.96 11.64 0.66
C ASP A 63 10.41 11.43 1.16
N PHE A 64 11.37 11.34 0.25
CA PHE A 64 12.74 10.97 0.62
C PHE A 64 13.46 12.04 1.44
N ARG A 65 13.10 13.31 1.29
CA ARG A 65 13.69 14.41 2.05
C ARG A 65 13.20 14.36 3.51
N THR A 66 11.89 14.22 3.72
CA THR A 66 11.30 14.06 5.06
C THR A 66 11.81 12.81 5.77
N LEU A 67 11.93 11.67 5.07
CA LEU A 67 12.48 10.43 5.63
C LEU A 67 13.93 10.64 6.11
N THR A 68 14.77 11.24 5.28
CA THR A 68 16.20 11.45 5.61
C THR A 68 16.39 12.53 6.68
N ASP A 69 15.58 13.58 6.68
CA ASP A 69 15.58 14.61 7.74
C ASP A 69 15.13 14.03 9.09
N ALA A 70 14.21 13.06 9.08
CA ALA A 70 13.77 12.29 10.24
C ALA A 70 14.73 11.14 10.63
N GLN A 71 15.89 11.02 9.99
CA GLN A 71 16.92 10.00 10.27
C GLN A 71 16.46 8.55 9.99
N VAL A 72 15.48 8.36 9.11
CA VAL A 72 15.19 7.05 8.53
C VAL A 72 16.36 6.66 7.64
N LYS A 73 16.92 5.48 7.90
CA LYS A 73 18.06 4.93 7.16
C LYS A 73 17.66 3.91 6.11
N ILE A 74 16.61 3.15 6.38
CA ILE A 74 16.06 2.17 5.45
C ILE A 74 14.56 2.41 5.36
N ALA A 75 14.06 2.52 4.14
CA ALA A 75 12.62 2.62 3.88
C ALA A 75 12.18 1.53 2.91
N PHE A 76 11.11 0.83 3.26
CA PHE A 76 10.44 -0.08 2.37
C PHE A 76 9.41 0.69 1.54
N VAL A 77 9.76 0.95 0.27
CA VAL A 77 8.95 1.74 -0.63
C VAL A 77 7.96 0.82 -1.34
N SER A 78 6.69 0.96 -0.96
CA SER A 78 5.58 0.17 -1.48
C SER A 78 5.15 0.68 -2.85
N LEU A 79 5.49 -0.10 -3.88
CA LEU A 79 4.99 0.07 -5.24
C LEU A 79 3.52 -0.35 -5.29
N TYR A 80 2.69 0.49 -5.88
CA TYR A 80 1.25 0.32 -5.82
C TYR A 80 0.56 0.82 -7.10
N PRO A 81 0.33 -0.08 -8.08
CA PRO A 81 -0.63 0.15 -9.15
C PRO A 81 -2.02 0.37 -8.56
N ILE A 82 -2.52 1.60 -8.62
CA ILE A 82 -3.76 1.98 -7.93
C ILE A 82 -4.94 1.16 -8.46
N GLU A 83 -5.69 0.53 -7.56
CA GLU A 83 -6.89 -0.24 -7.88
C GLU A 83 -7.92 0.66 -8.58
N LYS A 84 -8.38 0.27 -9.78
CA LYS A 84 -9.30 1.07 -10.61
C LYS A 84 -10.59 1.41 -9.87
N GLN A 85 -10.99 0.57 -8.92
CA GLN A 85 -12.16 0.74 -8.06
C GLN A 85 -12.12 2.06 -7.27
N PHE A 86 -10.95 2.61 -6.96
CA PHE A 86 -10.83 3.97 -6.40
C PHE A 86 -11.44 5.06 -7.29
N PHE A 87 -11.59 4.79 -8.58
CA PHE A 87 -12.14 5.71 -9.58
C PHE A 87 -13.55 5.33 -10.04
N TYR A 88 -14.17 4.30 -9.44
CA TYR A 88 -15.54 3.87 -9.71
C TYR A 88 -16.40 4.07 -8.46
N ILE A 89 -17.37 4.99 -8.54
CA ILE A 89 -18.16 5.43 -7.37
C ILE A 89 -19.50 4.67 -7.31
N ARG A 90 -19.85 4.17 -6.12
CA ARG A 90 -21.00 3.30 -5.84
C ARG A 90 -22.35 3.98 -6.08
N ASN A 91 -22.47 5.28 -5.83
CA ASN A 91 -23.74 6.01 -5.87
C ASN A 91 -23.81 7.07 -6.99
N LYS A 92 -24.40 6.69 -8.13
CA LYS A 92 -24.63 7.58 -9.30
C LYS A 92 -25.57 8.77 -9.04
N LYS A 93 -26.32 8.79 -7.92
CA LYS A 93 -27.25 9.89 -7.57
C LYS A 93 -26.57 11.04 -6.82
N LEU A 94 -25.33 10.89 -6.36
CA LEU A 94 -24.55 11.98 -5.77
C LEU A 94 -23.85 12.79 -6.88
N LYS A 95 -24.59 13.68 -7.54
CA LYS A 95 -24.08 14.53 -8.63
C LYS A 95 -22.91 15.50 -8.29
N PRO A 96 -22.47 15.78 -7.04
CA PRO A 96 -21.17 16.43 -6.81
C PRO A 96 -20.01 15.42 -6.83
N LEU A 97 -20.05 14.48 -7.78
CA LEU A 97 -19.08 13.40 -8.02
C LEU A 97 -17.72 13.91 -8.53
N GLU A 98 -17.66 15.19 -8.93
CA GLU A 98 -16.45 15.87 -9.37
C GLU A 98 -15.47 16.08 -8.22
N VAL A 99 -15.93 16.18 -6.97
CA VAL A 99 -15.04 16.52 -5.84
C VAL A 99 -14.03 15.41 -5.59
N ILE A 100 -14.43 14.14 -5.45
CA ILE A 100 -13.49 13.05 -5.16
C ILE A 100 -12.52 12.81 -6.32
N ILE A 101 -13.02 12.83 -7.56
CA ILE A 101 -12.17 12.71 -8.75
C ILE A 101 -11.25 13.93 -8.87
N ALA A 102 -11.70 15.13 -8.51
CA ALA A 102 -10.87 16.33 -8.48
C ALA A 102 -9.83 16.29 -7.35
N GLU A 103 -10.18 15.76 -6.18
CA GLU A 103 -9.26 15.55 -5.06
C GLU A 103 -8.18 14.54 -5.46
N PHE A 104 -8.57 13.37 -5.96
CA PHE A 104 -7.60 12.42 -6.53
C PHE A 104 -6.81 13.04 -7.68
N ALA A 105 -7.42 13.85 -8.55
CA ALA A 105 -6.72 14.50 -9.65
C ALA A 105 -5.70 15.53 -9.16
N SER A 106 -5.97 16.17 -8.03
CA SER A 106 -5.02 17.07 -7.37
C SER A 106 -3.87 16.30 -6.73
N MET A 107 -4.09 15.06 -6.29
CA MET A 107 -3.09 14.21 -5.64
C MET A 107 -2.20 13.44 -6.62
N PHE A 108 -2.81 12.77 -7.59
CA PHE A 108 -2.15 11.86 -8.53
C PHE A 108 -1.97 12.46 -9.92
N GLY A 109 -2.67 13.56 -10.23
CA GLY A 109 -2.68 14.15 -11.56
C GLY A 109 -3.81 13.62 -12.44
N LYS A 110 -4.46 14.51 -13.20
CA LYS A 110 -5.51 14.17 -14.18
C LYS A 110 -5.02 13.17 -15.24
N LYS A 111 -3.78 13.33 -15.73
CA LYS A 111 -3.19 12.44 -16.74
C LYS A 111 -3.06 11.01 -16.21
N ARG A 112 -2.60 10.87 -14.97
CA ARG A 112 -2.50 9.57 -14.28
C ARG A 112 -3.85 8.90 -14.12
N ILE A 113 -4.86 9.64 -13.67
CA ILE A 113 -6.23 9.10 -13.52
C ILE A 113 -6.79 8.65 -14.87
N HIS A 114 -6.58 9.43 -15.94
CA HIS A 114 -7.03 9.06 -17.27
C HIS A 114 -6.36 7.76 -17.74
N PHE A 115 -5.05 7.63 -17.52
CA PHE A 115 -4.30 6.40 -17.81
C PHE A 115 -4.87 5.18 -17.07
N ILE A 116 -5.15 5.29 -15.77
CA ILE A 116 -5.70 4.18 -14.98
C ILE A 116 -7.11 3.79 -15.43
N ARG A 117 -7.93 4.78 -15.80
CA ARG A 117 -9.31 4.56 -16.23
C ARG A 117 -9.43 4.02 -17.66
N ASP A 118 -8.36 4.06 -18.45
CA ASP A 118 -8.34 3.53 -19.80
C ASP A 118 -8.72 2.03 -19.81
N SER A 119 -9.42 1.59 -20.85
CA SER A 119 -9.81 0.19 -21.00
C SER A 119 -8.63 -0.73 -21.29
N LYS A 120 -7.51 -0.19 -21.78
CA LYS A 120 -6.25 -0.89 -22.04
C LYS A 120 -5.29 -0.86 -20.84
N TYR A 121 -5.68 -0.24 -19.73
CA TYR A 121 -4.86 -0.21 -18.53
C TYR A 121 -4.53 -1.64 -18.07
N ASN A 122 -3.28 -1.84 -17.66
CA ASN A 122 -2.74 -3.13 -17.27
C ASN A 122 -1.92 -2.94 -16.00
N TYR A 123 -2.32 -3.61 -14.91
CA TYR A 123 -1.69 -3.47 -13.59
C TYR A 123 -0.22 -3.85 -13.60
N PHE A 124 0.15 -4.93 -14.29
CA PHE A 124 1.54 -5.39 -14.34
C PHE A 124 2.46 -4.44 -15.10
N ASN A 125 2.00 -3.90 -16.24
CA ASN A 125 2.75 -2.88 -16.96
C ASN A 125 2.94 -1.62 -16.10
N ASP A 126 1.90 -1.24 -15.37
CA ASP A 126 1.96 -0.09 -14.47
C ASP A 126 2.94 -0.29 -13.30
N LEU A 127 2.94 -1.49 -12.71
CA LEU A 127 3.93 -1.90 -11.70
C LEU A 127 5.36 -1.77 -12.23
N CYS A 128 5.62 -2.28 -13.44
CA CYS A 128 6.94 -2.21 -14.07
C CYS A 128 7.36 -0.76 -14.35
N ASN A 129 6.41 0.10 -14.74
CA ASN A 129 6.68 1.52 -14.98
C ASN A 129 6.99 2.27 -13.68
N GLU A 130 6.28 2.01 -12.59
CA GLU A 130 6.57 2.60 -11.28
C GLU A 130 7.94 2.14 -10.76
N TYR A 131 8.27 0.85 -10.92
CA TYR A 131 9.60 0.34 -10.59
C TYR A 131 10.70 1.03 -11.41
N THR A 132 10.48 1.21 -12.71
CA THR A 132 11.41 1.94 -13.59
C THR A 132 11.57 3.39 -13.14
N TYR A 133 10.48 4.05 -12.75
CA TYR A 133 10.51 5.38 -12.17
C TYR A 133 11.31 5.43 -10.86
N LEU A 134 11.15 4.45 -9.95
CA LEU A 134 11.95 4.32 -8.74
C LEU A 134 13.43 4.04 -9.03
N CYS A 135 13.75 3.35 -10.14
CA CYS A 135 15.15 3.10 -10.53
C CYS A 135 15.83 4.34 -11.16
N ALA A 136 15.06 5.26 -11.75
CA ALA A 136 15.57 6.35 -12.58
C ALA A 136 16.56 7.30 -11.86
N LEU A 137 16.44 7.42 -10.54
CA LEU A 137 17.30 8.27 -9.69
C LEU A 137 18.16 7.47 -8.71
N ASN A 138 18.25 6.14 -8.87
CA ASN A 138 19.06 5.29 -8.00
C ASN A 138 20.53 5.75 -8.02
N ARG A 139 21.10 6.04 -6.85
CA ARG A 139 22.46 6.59 -6.65
C ARG A 139 22.73 7.94 -7.32
N VAL A 140 21.71 8.62 -7.84
CA VAL A 140 21.84 9.96 -8.42
C VAL A 140 21.79 11.00 -7.31
N LEU A 141 22.75 11.92 -7.30
CA LEU A 141 22.77 13.03 -6.35
C LEU A 141 21.73 14.09 -6.75
N THR A 142 20.78 14.35 -5.85
CA THR A 142 19.73 15.36 -5.98
C THR A 142 19.68 16.18 -4.70
N GLU A 143 19.84 17.51 -4.78
CA GLU A 143 19.95 18.39 -3.60
C GLU A 143 20.92 17.89 -2.51
N PHE A 144 22.11 17.43 -2.91
CA PHE A 144 23.13 16.89 -2.00
C PHE A 144 22.74 15.59 -1.29
N ARG A 145 21.64 14.95 -1.69
CA ARG A 145 21.18 13.66 -1.16
C ARG A 145 21.12 12.62 -2.27
N LYS A 146 21.36 11.37 -1.91
CA LYS A 146 21.17 10.22 -2.80
C LYS A 146 20.51 9.10 -2.02
N TYR A 147 19.71 8.31 -2.70
CA TYR A 147 19.24 7.02 -2.19
C TYR A 147 19.89 5.89 -2.98
N GLU A 148 19.86 4.70 -2.40
CA GLU A 148 20.36 3.51 -3.05
C GLU A 148 19.39 2.36 -2.87
N LEU A 149 19.04 1.70 -3.97
CA LEU A 149 18.25 0.47 -3.94
C LEU A 149 19.08 -0.67 -3.38
N LEU A 150 18.52 -1.39 -2.40
CA LEU A 150 19.18 -2.53 -1.79
C LEU A 150 19.15 -3.73 -2.75
N LYS A 151 20.32 -4.13 -3.24
CA LYS A 151 20.48 -5.34 -4.04
C LYS A 151 20.91 -6.54 -3.19
N ASP A 152 21.84 -6.31 -2.26
CA ASP A 152 22.36 -7.31 -1.33
C ASP A 152 22.80 -6.67 0.00
N PHE A 153 23.18 -7.48 0.98
CA PHE A 153 23.57 -7.01 2.31
C PHE A 153 24.81 -6.11 2.33
N ASN A 154 25.69 -6.12 1.31
CA ASN A 154 26.83 -5.21 1.28
C ASN A 154 26.40 -3.76 1.10
N HIS A 155 25.25 -3.53 0.47
CA HIS A 155 24.68 -2.20 0.25
C HIS A 155 24.23 -1.54 1.57
N LEU A 156 24.09 -2.30 2.67
CA LEU A 156 23.85 -1.73 4.01
C LEU A 156 25.02 -0.89 4.53
N LYS A 157 26.21 -1.01 3.91
CA LYS A 157 27.39 -0.19 4.22
C LYS A 157 27.49 1.07 3.35
N SER A 158 26.50 1.32 2.49
CA SER A 158 26.48 2.48 1.60
C SER A 158 26.55 3.80 2.38
N ASP A 159 27.15 4.81 1.74
CA ASP A 159 27.17 6.20 2.20
C ASP A 159 25.91 6.98 1.77
N ALA A 160 24.94 6.33 1.12
CA ALA A 160 23.67 6.93 0.74
C ALA A 160 22.90 7.49 1.96
N ASN A 161 22.11 8.54 1.72
CA ASN A 161 21.31 9.14 2.77
C ASN A 161 20.15 8.24 3.17
N LEU A 162 19.63 7.46 2.21
CA LEU A 162 18.52 6.52 2.37
C LEU A 162 18.81 5.23 1.59
N ILE A 163 18.63 4.09 2.23
CA ILE A 163 18.57 2.80 1.56
C ILE A 163 17.11 2.47 1.30
N VAL A 164 16.78 2.09 0.08
CA VAL A 164 15.41 1.77 -0.33
C VAL A 164 15.31 0.28 -0.62
N ILE A 165 14.30 -0.36 -0.04
CA ILE A 165 13.95 -1.74 -0.34
C ILE A 165 12.57 -1.72 -0.99
N PRO A 166 12.38 -2.18 -2.23
CA PRO A 166 11.05 -2.26 -2.80
C PRO A 166 10.17 -3.25 -2.01
N SER A 167 8.89 -2.90 -1.89
CA SER A 167 7.79 -3.83 -1.60
C SER A 167 6.68 -3.58 -2.63
N ILE A 168 5.69 -4.46 -2.68
CA ILE A 168 4.49 -4.26 -3.51
C ILE A 168 3.29 -4.34 -2.59
N GLU A 169 2.29 -3.49 -2.77
CA GLU A 169 1.03 -3.57 -2.03
C GLU A 169 -0.14 -3.95 -2.94
N GLY A 170 -0.66 -5.15 -2.69
CA GLY A 170 -1.73 -5.78 -3.45
C GLY A 170 -1.21 -6.62 -4.62
N CYS A 171 -1.49 -7.92 -4.60
CA CYS A 171 -1.10 -8.83 -5.67
C CYS A 171 -1.89 -8.62 -6.97
N HIS A 172 -2.94 -7.79 -7.00
CA HIS A 172 -3.58 -7.36 -8.27
C HIS A 172 -2.55 -6.73 -9.22
N ALA A 173 -1.46 -6.19 -8.68
CA ALA A 173 -0.31 -5.69 -9.43
C ALA A 173 0.31 -6.71 -10.40
N PHE A 174 0.13 -8.02 -10.19
CA PHE A 174 0.61 -9.09 -11.07
C PHE A 174 -0.38 -9.49 -12.17
N CYS A 175 -1.59 -8.92 -12.18
CA CYS A 175 -2.60 -9.17 -13.19
C CYS A 175 -2.19 -8.55 -14.54
N ASP A 176 -2.26 -9.33 -15.63
CA ASP A 176 -1.96 -8.87 -16.98
C ASP A 176 -3.17 -8.20 -17.64
N GLY A 177 -3.72 -7.20 -16.95
CA GLY A 177 -4.84 -6.40 -17.44
C GLY A 177 -5.40 -5.49 -16.36
N GLY A 178 -6.58 -4.92 -16.63
CA GLY A 178 -7.20 -3.90 -15.78
C GLY A 178 -8.30 -4.44 -14.86
N ASP A 179 -8.62 -5.73 -14.92
CA ASP A 179 -9.65 -6.37 -14.10
C ASP A 179 -9.09 -7.65 -13.48
N PRO A 180 -8.71 -7.63 -12.20
CA PRO A 180 -8.14 -8.80 -11.55
C PRO A 180 -9.18 -9.89 -11.27
N THR A 181 -10.48 -9.62 -11.45
CA THR A 181 -11.53 -10.63 -11.29
C THR A 181 -11.68 -11.53 -12.52
N ASP A 182 -11.18 -11.09 -13.68
CA ASP A 182 -11.17 -11.87 -14.91
C ASP A 182 -10.03 -12.88 -14.90
N GLU A 183 -10.38 -14.17 -14.80
CA GLU A 183 -9.43 -15.28 -14.75
C GLU A 183 -8.46 -15.29 -15.93
N LYS A 184 -8.89 -14.82 -17.11
CA LYS A 184 -8.07 -14.83 -18.33
C LYS A 184 -6.88 -13.88 -18.22
N GLN A 185 -6.97 -12.82 -17.42
CA GLN A 185 -5.90 -11.84 -17.23
C GLN A 185 -4.80 -12.35 -16.29
N TRP A 186 -4.96 -13.54 -15.71
CA TRP A 186 -3.94 -14.22 -14.91
C TRP A 186 -3.11 -15.25 -15.70
N GLY A 187 -3.34 -15.38 -17.01
CA GLY A 187 -2.65 -16.37 -17.84
C GLY A 187 -1.13 -16.25 -17.83
N ARG A 188 -0.59 -15.06 -17.53
CA ARG A 188 0.85 -14.74 -17.53
C ARG A 188 1.47 -14.58 -16.13
N MET A 189 0.75 -15.01 -15.09
CA MET A 189 1.18 -14.87 -13.69
C MET A 189 2.61 -15.38 -13.44
N GLU A 190 2.98 -16.53 -14.01
CA GLU A 190 4.31 -17.12 -13.83
C GLU A 190 5.42 -16.25 -14.42
N GLU A 191 5.22 -15.74 -15.63
CA GLU A 191 6.17 -14.83 -16.29
C GLU A 191 6.28 -13.50 -15.55
N ASN A 192 5.16 -12.97 -15.06
CA ASN A 192 5.12 -11.73 -14.31
C ASN A 192 5.90 -11.85 -12.99
N VAL A 193 5.71 -12.94 -12.24
CA VAL A 193 6.48 -13.22 -11.02
C VAL A 193 7.97 -13.43 -11.33
N ALA A 194 8.31 -14.17 -12.39
CA ALA A 194 9.70 -14.35 -12.81
C ALA A 194 10.37 -13.03 -13.18
N THR A 195 9.65 -12.15 -13.88
CA THR A 195 10.13 -10.81 -14.24
C THR A 195 10.45 -9.98 -13.00
N VAL A 196 9.53 -9.92 -12.01
CA VAL A 196 9.74 -9.16 -10.77
C VAL A 196 10.89 -9.71 -9.95
N LYS A 197 11.06 -11.05 -9.89
CA LYS A 197 12.21 -11.66 -9.19
C LYS A 197 13.55 -11.38 -9.87
N SER A 198 13.54 -11.10 -11.17
CA SER A 198 14.74 -10.78 -11.97
C SER A 198 15.17 -9.31 -11.90
N TRP A 199 14.35 -8.43 -11.30
CA TRP A 199 14.69 -7.03 -11.09
C TRP A 199 16.02 -6.86 -10.36
N GLU A 200 16.72 -5.74 -10.58
CA GLU A 200 18.02 -5.47 -9.94
C GLU A 200 17.89 -5.46 -8.41
N SER A 201 16.82 -4.86 -7.93
CA SER A 201 16.39 -4.88 -6.53
C SER A 201 14.95 -5.42 -6.50
N PRO A 202 14.77 -6.75 -6.39
CA PRO A 202 13.44 -7.34 -6.32
C PRO A 202 12.80 -6.98 -4.97
N PRO A 203 11.45 -6.95 -4.87
CA PRO A 203 10.78 -6.62 -3.63
C PRO A 203 11.05 -7.67 -2.55
N LEU A 204 11.20 -7.27 -1.28
CA LEU A 204 11.43 -8.26 -0.19
C LEU A 204 10.16 -9.05 0.11
N PHE A 205 9.02 -8.35 0.11
CA PHE A 205 7.70 -8.90 0.35
C PHE A 205 6.65 -8.22 -0.54
N VAL A 206 5.48 -8.85 -0.63
CA VAL A 206 4.27 -8.28 -1.22
C VAL A 206 3.11 -8.39 -0.23
N THR A 207 2.38 -7.30 -0.03
CA THR A 207 1.10 -7.32 0.68
C THR A 207 0.08 -8.01 -0.20
N PHE A 208 -0.42 -9.17 0.24
CA PHE A 208 -1.12 -10.08 -0.67
C PHE A 208 -2.45 -9.52 -1.17
N ALA A 209 -3.21 -8.91 -0.25
CA ALA A 209 -4.48 -8.23 -0.51
C ALA A 209 -4.34 -6.73 -0.28
N HIS A 210 -5.34 -5.94 -0.67
CA HIS A 210 -5.39 -4.51 -0.38
C HIS A 210 -6.83 -4.05 -0.14
N HIS A 211 -7.29 -2.96 -0.77
CA HIS A 211 -8.58 -2.36 -0.48
C HIS A 211 -9.76 -3.05 -1.17
N PHE A 212 -9.54 -3.70 -2.32
CA PHE A 212 -10.59 -4.38 -3.08
C PHE A 212 -10.20 -5.84 -3.38
N TYR A 213 -11.18 -6.62 -3.83
CA TYR A 213 -10.93 -7.98 -4.28
C TYR A 213 -9.95 -8.00 -5.46
N ASN A 214 -8.84 -8.69 -5.25
CA ASN A 214 -7.73 -8.81 -6.18
C ASN A 214 -7.83 -10.07 -7.06
N GLY A 215 -8.95 -10.80 -7.04
CA GLY A 215 -9.11 -12.04 -7.81
C GLY A 215 -8.34 -13.25 -7.28
N LEU A 216 -7.70 -13.15 -6.10
CA LEU A 216 -6.86 -14.18 -5.50
C LEU A 216 -7.32 -14.60 -4.10
N CYS A 217 -7.74 -13.64 -3.26
CA CYS A 217 -8.16 -13.90 -1.89
C CYS A 217 -9.14 -12.85 -1.36
N THR A 218 -9.83 -13.19 -0.28
CA THR A 218 -10.69 -12.26 0.44
C THR A 218 -9.88 -11.26 1.27
N HIS A 219 -10.44 -10.07 1.49
CA HIS A 219 -9.73 -8.96 2.15
C HIS A 219 -10.52 -8.40 3.35
N ALA A 220 -9.81 -7.78 4.27
CA ALA A 220 -10.37 -7.08 5.41
C ALA A 220 -10.96 -5.72 4.98
N ARG A 221 -11.87 -5.19 5.80
CA ARG A 221 -12.35 -3.82 5.65
C ARG A 221 -11.25 -2.82 5.98
N SER A 222 -10.90 -1.95 5.02
CA SER A 222 -9.83 -0.94 5.20
C SER A 222 -10.27 0.51 4.88
N LEU A 223 -11.39 0.72 4.18
CA LEU A 223 -11.98 2.05 3.98
C LEU A 223 -13.00 2.40 5.09
N PHE A 224 -12.51 2.92 6.22
CA PHE A 224 -13.32 3.15 7.44
C PHE A 224 -14.23 4.38 7.44
N ASP A 225 -13.84 5.45 6.75
CA ASP A 225 -14.49 6.77 6.83
C ASP A 225 -15.59 6.95 5.77
N MET A 226 -16.11 8.17 5.57
CA MET A 226 -17.13 8.45 4.54
C MET A 226 -16.72 7.98 3.13
N SER A 227 -15.43 7.80 2.87
CA SER A 227 -14.89 7.13 1.68
C SER A 227 -15.46 5.72 1.46
N GLY A 228 -15.69 4.93 2.51
CA GLY A 228 -16.32 3.61 2.42
C GLY A 228 -17.82 3.64 2.09
N LYS A 229 -18.48 4.80 2.17
CA LYS A 229 -19.84 5.00 1.62
C LYS A 229 -19.84 5.41 0.15
N LEU A 230 -18.68 5.83 -0.36
CA LEU A 230 -18.50 6.36 -1.71
C LEU A 230 -17.91 5.31 -2.65
N LEU A 231 -16.93 4.56 -2.17
CA LEU A 231 -16.26 3.46 -2.86
C LEU A 231 -16.87 2.13 -2.43
N ASP A 232 -16.98 1.20 -3.38
CA ASP A 232 -17.55 -0.12 -3.10
C ASP A 232 -16.46 -1.17 -2.95
N GLN A 233 -16.16 -1.54 -1.70
CA GLN A 233 -15.22 -2.60 -1.37
C GLN A 233 -15.92 -3.87 -0.87
N GLU A 234 -17.23 -4.04 -1.08
CA GLU A 234 -17.97 -5.16 -0.48
C GLU A 234 -17.68 -6.52 -1.11
N TYR A 235 -17.38 -6.56 -2.41
CA TYR A 235 -17.04 -7.80 -3.10
C TYR A 235 -15.70 -8.34 -2.59
N GLY A 236 -15.68 -9.59 -2.13
CA GLY A 236 -14.49 -10.25 -1.58
C GLY A 236 -14.11 -9.77 -0.17
N MET A 237 -14.89 -8.88 0.45
CA MET A 237 -14.62 -8.40 1.79
C MET A 237 -15.13 -9.38 2.85
N ARG A 238 -14.37 -9.48 3.95
CA ARG A 238 -14.75 -10.18 5.17
C ARG A 238 -14.48 -9.26 6.34
N ASP A 239 -15.51 -9.02 7.14
CA ASP A 239 -15.41 -8.20 8.33
C ASP A 239 -16.37 -8.68 9.41
N LYS A 240 -16.06 -8.39 10.67
CA LYS A 240 -16.91 -8.76 11.80
C LYS A 240 -18.27 -8.06 11.67
N GLY A 241 -19.33 -8.87 11.62
CA GLY A 241 -20.71 -8.37 11.49
C GLY A 241 -21.08 -7.92 10.08
N PHE A 242 -20.24 -8.20 9.08
CA PHE A 242 -20.57 -8.05 7.67
C PHE A 242 -21.01 -9.40 7.09
N THR A 243 -22.11 -9.41 6.33
CA THR A 243 -22.55 -10.59 5.57
C THR A 243 -21.98 -10.48 4.15
N PRO A 244 -21.11 -11.40 3.71
CA PRO A 244 -20.57 -11.39 2.35
C PRO A 244 -21.67 -11.39 1.28
N ILE A 245 -21.45 -10.62 0.21
CA ILE A 245 -22.34 -10.56 -0.96
C ILE A 245 -21.97 -11.58 -2.05
N ASP A 246 -20.77 -12.15 -1.92
CA ASP A 246 -20.14 -13.09 -2.84
C ASP A 246 -19.97 -14.46 -2.17
N LYS A 247 -19.39 -15.40 -2.93
CA LYS A 247 -19.02 -16.75 -2.46
C LYS A 247 -17.55 -17.04 -2.74
N GLU A 248 -16.71 -16.00 -2.76
CA GLU A 248 -15.27 -16.18 -3.01
C GLU A 248 -14.65 -16.98 -1.86
N GLU A 249 -13.79 -17.92 -2.21
CA GLU A 249 -12.99 -18.67 -1.23
C GLU A 249 -11.98 -17.72 -0.55
N PRO A 250 -11.58 -17.98 0.70
CA PRO A 250 -10.63 -17.12 1.39
C PRO A 250 -9.32 -16.97 0.60
N ILE A 251 -8.80 -18.05 0.03
CA ILE A 251 -7.78 -18.03 -1.03
C ILE A 251 -8.20 -19.01 -2.13
N ASN A 252 -8.41 -18.52 -3.35
CA ASN A 252 -8.79 -19.39 -4.47
C ASN A 252 -7.58 -20.09 -5.10
N GLU A 253 -7.80 -20.95 -6.11
CA GLU A 253 -6.74 -21.72 -6.78
C GLU A 253 -5.61 -20.81 -7.34
N ARG A 254 -5.98 -19.68 -7.95
CA ARG A 254 -5.00 -18.69 -8.44
C ARG A 254 -4.21 -18.06 -7.31
N GLY A 255 -4.85 -17.76 -6.18
CA GLY A 255 -4.20 -17.26 -4.97
C GLY A 255 -3.17 -18.25 -4.44
N HIS A 256 -3.52 -19.53 -4.33
CA HIS A 256 -2.58 -20.59 -3.93
C HIS A 256 -1.40 -20.72 -4.89
N LYS A 257 -1.65 -20.62 -6.20
CA LYS A 257 -0.61 -20.62 -7.22
C LYS A 257 0.32 -19.41 -7.07
N MET A 258 -0.23 -18.20 -6.90
CA MET A 258 0.55 -16.98 -6.69
C MET A 258 1.46 -17.09 -5.45
N ILE A 259 0.92 -17.55 -4.31
CA ILE A 259 1.69 -17.77 -3.08
C ILE A 259 2.86 -18.73 -3.34
N SER A 260 2.59 -19.83 -4.04
CA SER A 260 3.61 -20.84 -4.38
C SER A 260 4.71 -20.26 -5.28
N LEU A 261 4.34 -19.43 -6.26
CA LEU A 261 5.30 -18.78 -7.16
C LEU A 261 6.18 -17.74 -6.42
N LEU A 262 5.59 -16.94 -5.55
CA LEU A 262 6.31 -15.92 -4.76
C LEU A 262 7.27 -16.58 -3.77
N LEU A 263 6.82 -17.61 -3.06
CA LEU A 263 7.59 -18.35 -2.04
C LEU A 263 8.54 -19.40 -2.62
N SER A 264 8.45 -19.71 -3.91
CA SER A 264 9.42 -20.54 -4.61
C SER A 264 10.80 -19.88 -4.63
N ARG A 265 11.87 -20.70 -4.63
CA ARG A 265 13.25 -20.25 -4.87
C ARG A 265 13.64 -20.34 -6.36
N ALA A 266 12.70 -20.70 -7.23
CA ALA A 266 12.88 -20.58 -8.66
C ALA A 266 12.98 -19.10 -9.07
N ASN A 267 13.83 -18.81 -10.04
CA ASN A 267 14.04 -17.48 -10.62
C ASN A 267 14.53 -16.41 -9.63
N GLY A 268 15.06 -16.82 -8.46
CA GLY A 268 15.60 -15.90 -7.46
C GLY A 268 15.18 -16.25 -6.04
N ARG A 269 15.41 -15.33 -5.10
CA ARG A 269 14.96 -15.51 -3.71
C ARG A 269 13.43 -15.47 -3.61
N ARG A 270 12.91 -15.92 -2.47
CA ARG A 270 11.50 -15.74 -2.11
C ARG A 270 11.15 -14.25 -2.10
N ILE A 271 9.92 -13.94 -2.53
CA ILE A 271 9.22 -12.70 -2.16
C ILE A 271 8.25 -13.12 -1.07
N LEU A 272 8.42 -12.59 0.14
CA LEU A 272 7.63 -13.00 1.29
C LEU A 272 6.19 -12.46 1.19
N ILE A 273 5.27 -13.12 1.91
CA ILE A 273 3.88 -12.68 1.98
C ILE A 273 3.71 -11.78 3.19
N ASP A 274 3.29 -10.55 2.93
CA ASP A 274 2.76 -9.64 3.92
C ASP A 274 1.24 -9.82 4.02
N VAL A 275 0.78 -10.13 5.23
CA VAL A 275 -0.61 -10.53 5.51
C VAL A 275 -1.54 -9.35 5.80
N LYS A 276 -1.03 -8.13 5.82
CA LYS A 276 -1.86 -6.94 5.95
C LYS A 276 -2.93 -6.89 4.85
N HIS A 277 -4.08 -6.34 5.19
CA HIS A 277 -5.32 -6.29 4.39
C HIS A 277 -5.97 -7.62 4.02
N MET A 278 -5.32 -8.78 4.14
CA MET A 278 -6.01 -10.06 4.00
C MET A 278 -7.09 -10.19 5.08
N SER A 279 -8.21 -10.84 4.78
CA SER A 279 -9.18 -11.23 5.81
C SER A 279 -8.56 -12.24 6.80
N LEU A 280 -9.06 -12.36 8.03
CA LEU A 280 -8.57 -13.38 8.98
C LEU A 280 -8.74 -14.81 8.45
N GLU A 281 -9.80 -15.09 7.70
CA GLU A 281 -9.99 -16.40 7.07
C GLU A 281 -8.89 -16.69 6.03
N ALA A 282 -8.57 -15.73 5.17
CA ALA A 282 -7.48 -15.88 4.20
C ALA A 282 -6.13 -16.01 4.90
N ARG A 283 -5.87 -15.23 5.96
CA ARG A 283 -4.65 -15.36 6.77
C ARG A 283 -4.53 -16.74 7.38
N LYS A 284 -5.60 -17.28 7.98
CA LYS A 284 -5.63 -18.63 8.54
C LYS A 284 -5.37 -19.71 7.49
N GLU A 285 -5.93 -19.55 6.30
CA GLU A 285 -5.69 -20.47 5.20
C GLU A 285 -4.22 -20.44 4.74
N TYR A 286 -3.63 -19.25 4.61
CA TYR A 286 -2.21 -19.09 4.34
C TYR A 286 -1.34 -19.71 5.45
N TYR A 287 -1.67 -19.49 6.72
CA TYR A 287 -0.94 -20.08 7.85
C TYR A 287 -1.00 -21.59 7.84
N LYS A 288 -2.18 -22.16 7.57
CA LYS A 288 -2.33 -23.61 7.39
C LYS A 288 -1.43 -24.10 6.26
N LYS A 289 -1.43 -23.43 5.10
CA LYS A 289 -0.58 -23.79 3.96
C LYS A 289 0.90 -23.82 4.34
N ILE A 290 1.42 -22.76 4.98
CA ILE A 290 2.84 -22.72 5.35
C ILE A 290 3.21 -23.76 6.41
N GLU A 291 2.33 -24.02 7.39
CA GLU A 291 2.56 -25.06 8.41
C GLU A 291 2.51 -26.47 7.82
N THR A 292 1.73 -26.72 6.76
CA THR A 292 1.61 -28.05 6.14
C THR A 292 2.62 -28.33 5.03
N GLU A 293 2.98 -27.33 4.23
CA GLU A 293 3.80 -27.52 3.02
C GLU A 293 5.27 -27.16 3.23
N TYR A 294 5.61 -26.41 4.28
CA TYR A 294 6.97 -25.95 4.55
C TYR A 294 7.39 -26.40 5.95
N THR A 295 7.90 -27.61 6.12
CA THR A 295 8.26 -28.15 7.45
C THR A 295 9.63 -27.67 7.96
N ASP A 296 10.65 -27.65 7.08
CA ASP A 296 12.04 -27.36 7.46
C ASP A 296 12.54 -25.99 6.98
N ASP A 297 11.83 -25.35 6.03
CA ASP A 297 12.15 -24.04 5.47
C ASP A 297 10.89 -23.16 5.45
N ILE A 298 10.27 -22.99 6.63
CA ILE A 298 9.09 -22.15 6.85
C ILE A 298 9.43 -20.70 6.45
N PRO A 299 8.71 -20.11 5.48
CA PRO A 299 8.92 -18.72 5.12
C PRO A 299 8.46 -17.78 6.24
N PRO A 300 9.24 -16.73 6.59
CA PRO A 300 8.82 -15.73 7.55
C PRO A 300 7.54 -15.02 7.09
N VAL A 301 6.60 -14.84 8.03
CA VAL A 301 5.36 -14.07 7.78
C VAL A 301 5.61 -12.60 8.12
N VAL A 302 5.19 -11.72 7.22
CA VAL A 302 5.33 -10.27 7.40
C VAL A 302 3.95 -9.68 7.72
N CYS A 303 3.88 -8.73 8.64
CA CYS A 303 2.81 -7.73 8.70
C CYS A 303 3.48 -6.35 8.63
N SER A 304 3.50 -5.73 7.47
CA SER A 304 4.36 -4.55 7.22
C SER A 304 3.87 -3.29 7.93
N HIS A 305 2.56 -3.12 8.07
CA HIS A 305 1.93 -1.98 8.73
C HIS A 305 0.61 -2.40 9.37
N GLY A 306 0.60 -2.66 10.68
CA GLY A 306 -0.63 -2.97 11.39
C GLY A 306 -0.54 -2.72 12.89
N ALA A 307 -1.64 -2.94 13.60
CA ALA A 307 -1.67 -2.93 15.06
C ALA A 307 -2.29 -4.23 15.58
N VAL A 308 -2.24 -4.41 16.90
CA VAL A 308 -2.95 -5.51 17.55
C VAL A 308 -4.45 -5.23 17.51
N ALA A 309 -5.23 -6.23 17.12
CA ALA A 309 -6.67 -6.13 17.01
C ALA A 309 -7.32 -5.90 18.38
N TYR A 310 -7.85 -4.70 18.58
CA TYR A 310 -8.81 -4.42 19.64
C TYR A 310 -10.20 -4.82 19.12
N ASN A 311 -10.98 -5.60 19.89
CA ASN A 311 -12.33 -6.06 19.53
C ASN A 311 -12.46 -6.99 18.30
N ASN A 312 -11.39 -7.65 17.86
CA ASN A 312 -11.37 -8.53 16.67
C ASN A 312 -11.71 -7.79 15.36
N GLU A 313 -11.18 -6.58 15.18
CA GLU A 313 -11.22 -5.90 13.88
C GLU A 313 -10.26 -6.58 12.91
N GLU A 314 -10.78 -7.02 11.76
CA GLU A 314 -10.09 -7.87 10.79
C GLU A 314 -8.84 -7.21 10.17
N ILE A 315 -8.82 -5.88 10.06
CA ILE A 315 -7.70 -5.11 9.52
C ILE A 315 -6.42 -5.20 10.37
N ASN A 316 -6.58 -5.57 11.64
CA ASN A 316 -5.52 -5.65 12.62
C ASN A 316 -5.15 -7.11 12.94
N MET A 317 -4.03 -7.30 13.61
CA MET A 317 -3.49 -8.62 13.93
C MET A 317 -4.13 -9.19 15.19
N HIS A 318 -4.68 -10.39 15.08
CA HIS A 318 -5.21 -11.15 16.20
C HIS A 318 -4.07 -11.83 16.97
N LEU A 319 -4.05 -11.68 18.30
CA LEU A 319 -2.95 -12.18 19.14
C LEU A 319 -2.78 -13.70 19.03
N ASP A 320 -3.87 -14.45 19.13
CA ASP A 320 -3.85 -15.92 19.19
C ASP A 320 -3.57 -16.59 17.82
N THR A 321 -3.66 -15.83 16.73
CA THR A 321 -3.39 -16.32 15.37
C THR A 321 -2.22 -15.60 14.73
N ASP A 322 -2.39 -14.32 14.36
CA ASP A 322 -1.44 -13.58 13.54
C ASP A 322 -0.11 -13.38 14.28
N VAL A 323 -0.14 -12.80 15.49
CA VAL A 323 1.10 -12.50 16.25
C VAL A 323 1.83 -13.79 16.62
N ARG A 324 1.11 -14.84 16.99
CA ARG A 324 1.67 -16.17 17.26
C ARG A 324 2.39 -16.77 16.05
N ILE A 325 1.77 -16.73 14.87
CA ILE A 325 2.37 -17.30 13.64
C ILE A 325 3.55 -16.46 13.16
N ILE A 326 3.44 -15.12 13.20
CA ILE A 326 4.54 -14.22 12.86
C ILE A 326 5.74 -14.51 13.79
N TYR A 327 5.53 -14.67 15.09
CA TYR A 327 6.59 -15.06 16.02
C TYR A 327 7.21 -16.43 15.67
N LYS A 328 6.39 -17.46 15.48
CA LYS A 328 6.85 -18.83 15.17
C LYS A 328 7.68 -18.90 13.88
N THR A 329 7.30 -18.13 12.87
CA THR A 329 7.97 -18.08 11.56
C THR A 329 9.21 -17.18 11.56
N LYS A 330 9.57 -16.58 12.71
CA LYS A 330 10.63 -15.55 12.83
C LYS A 330 10.38 -14.37 11.88
N GLY A 331 9.11 -14.03 11.72
CA GLY A 331 8.60 -12.93 10.92
C GLY A 331 8.80 -11.57 11.56
N ILE A 332 8.16 -10.56 10.98
CA ILE A 332 8.27 -9.17 11.42
C ILE A 332 6.91 -8.47 11.42
N ILE A 333 6.74 -7.56 12.39
CA ILE A 333 5.58 -6.68 12.52
C ILE A 333 6.08 -5.24 12.44
N GLY A 334 5.61 -4.48 11.46
CA GLY A 334 5.68 -3.02 11.45
C GLY A 334 4.43 -2.44 12.11
N ILE A 335 4.65 -1.60 13.12
CA ILE A 335 3.56 -0.98 13.87
C ILE A 335 3.04 0.23 13.10
N GLU A 336 1.78 0.19 12.70
CA GLU A 336 1.12 1.29 12.02
C GLU A 336 0.69 2.36 13.02
N MET A 337 1.03 3.62 12.72
CA MET A 337 0.78 4.76 13.61
C MET A 337 -0.49 5.54 13.25
N ASP A 338 -1.30 5.05 12.31
CA ASP A 338 -2.58 5.67 11.96
C ASP A 338 -3.57 5.50 13.12
N GLN A 339 -4.16 6.63 13.56
CA GLN A 339 -5.09 6.67 14.67
C GLN A 339 -6.32 5.75 14.49
N ARG A 340 -6.74 5.51 13.24
CA ARG A 340 -7.88 4.65 12.89
C ARG A 340 -7.55 3.18 13.14
N ILE A 341 -6.28 2.82 12.95
CA ILE A 341 -5.75 1.47 13.12
C ILE A 341 -5.40 1.21 14.59
N LEU A 342 -4.88 2.20 15.30
CA LEU A 342 -4.57 2.11 16.74
C LEU A 342 -5.81 2.15 17.64
N GLY A 343 -7.04 2.21 17.09
CA GLY A 343 -8.27 2.29 17.87
C GLY A 343 -8.47 3.62 18.60
N TYR A 344 -7.77 4.68 18.18
CA TYR A 344 -7.84 6.01 18.79
C TYR A 344 -9.11 6.76 18.36
N ASN A 345 -10.21 6.47 19.06
CA ASN A 345 -11.46 7.22 19.25
C ASN A 345 -11.96 8.15 18.10
N LYS A 346 -12.90 7.63 17.29
CA LYS A 346 -13.69 8.37 16.27
C LYS A 346 -14.34 9.68 16.74
N ASN A 347 -14.57 9.87 18.05
CA ASN A 347 -15.26 11.05 18.58
C ASN A 347 -14.37 12.30 18.77
N ARG A 348 -13.04 12.18 18.65
CA ARG A 348 -12.13 13.33 18.87
C ARG A 348 -12.05 14.28 17.68
N PHE A 349 -12.29 13.77 16.47
CA PHE A 349 -12.34 14.59 15.25
C PHE A 349 -13.44 15.66 15.33
N TRP A 350 -14.67 15.25 15.68
CA TRP A 350 -15.78 16.19 15.89
C TRP A 350 -15.54 17.17 17.05
N LYS A 351 -14.85 16.74 18.11
CA LYS A 351 -14.42 17.65 19.19
C LYS A 351 -13.38 18.66 18.71
N SER A 352 -12.48 18.26 17.82
CA SER A 352 -11.43 19.12 17.26
C SER A 352 -11.99 20.11 16.23
N ILE A 353 -12.91 19.66 15.36
CA ILE A 353 -13.67 20.54 14.47
C ILE A 353 -14.46 21.58 15.26
N LYS A 354 -15.19 21.18 16.30
CA LYS A 354 -15.94 22.13 17.17
C LYS A 354 -15.03 23.13 17.89
N ARG A 355 -13.73 22.83 18.04
CA ARG A 355 -12.74 23.72 18.65
C ARG A 355 -12.12 24.70 17.64
N ILE A 356 -12.03 24.31 16.38
CA ILE A 356 -11.50 25.14 15.28
C ILE A 356 -12.59 26.01 14.67
N PHE A 357 -13.82 25.49 14.61
CA PHE A 357 -15.03 26.17 14.17
C PHE A 357 -16.07 26.11 15.29
N PRO A 358 -15.96 26.96 16.33
CA PRO A 358 -17.00 27.04 17.34
C PRO A 358 -18.32 27.42 16.64
N PRO A 359 -19.45 26.76 16.96
CA PRO A 359 -20.72 27.16 16.42
C PRO A 359 -20.93 28.64 16.74
N THR A 360 -21.17 29.46 15.72
CA THR A 360 -21.62 30.84 15.91
C THR A 360 -22.81 30.79 16.83
N GLN A 361 -22.71 31.46 17.99
CA GLN A 361 -23.86 31.71 18.85
C GLN A 361 -24.88 32.47 17.99
N GLN A 362 -25.88 31.77 17.47
CA GLN A 362 -27.09 32.42 17.00
C GLN A 362 -27.78 32.92 18.27
N GLY A 363 -27.78 34.25 18.41
CA GLY A 363 -28.47 34.95 19.48
C GLY A 363 -29.94 34.57 19.52
N ILE A 364 -30.45 34.44 20.74
CA ILE A 364 -31.86 34.48 21.09
C ILE A 364 -32.41 35.87 20.77
#